data_AF-A0AAV8GHR5-F1
#
_entry.id   AF-A0AAV8GHR5-F1
#
_cell.length_a   1.000
_cell.length_b   1.000
_cell.length_c   1.000
_cell.angle_alpha   90.00
_cell.angle_beta   90.00
_cell.angle_gamma   90.00
#
_symmetry.space_group_name_H-M   'P 1'
#
loop_
_entity.id
_entity.type
_entity.pdbx_description
1 polymer ?
#
loop_
_entity_poly.entity_id
_entity_poly.type
_entity_poly.pdbx_seq_one_letter_code
_entity_poly.pdbx_strand_id
1 'polypeptide(L)'
;MDYQNEEDEFEDASEYDWMEKIQSTGAVPYLELDGSGRNGWATPTSDRFMVRGPNYLSDKAKIPAGEFLLKPLGFDWMKGPTKISEVLNNPNHRIRKTMNELAMNDPDAKPFVWAFNLQLPNKDNYSAIIYFVSLEPVEDGSLMDRFLKGNDSFKNSRLKLIANMAKAPWIVRTAVGEQAICILGRALKCKYVTGSDFIEVDVDIGSSIVANAIVHLAFGYVTCLTVDLAFLLEGQSEEELPEQILGAIRFMELDPASAEVYQMPLDEDFGKARNLGTRMWNPFGISQLMHQNNSDESGSGSGSSRVPSSGNGSDLQIVANGSLDEADREESDESNKSVK
;
A
#
# COMPACT_ATOMS: atom_id res chain seq x y z
N MET A 1 16.77 -43.35 25.55
CA MET A 1 15.96 -43.73 24.38
C MET A 1 15.12 -42.51 24.13
N ASP A 2 15.71 -41.57 23.40
CA ASP A 2 15.08 -40.33 22.98
C ASP A 2 14.65 -40.55 21.53
N TYR A 3 13.35 -40.75 21.33
CA TYR A 3 12.72 -40.90 20.00
C TYR A 3 11.29 -40.33 20.07
N GLN A 4 11.14 -39.09 20.54
CA GLN A 4 9.85 -38.39 20.55
C GLN A 4 9.94 -36.91 20.15
N ASN A 5 11.08 -36.42 19.66
CA ASN A 5 11.25 -35.00 19.30
C ASN A 5 11.37 -34.75 17.79
N GLU A 6 11.20 -35.76 16.92
CA GLU A 6 11.32 -35.59 15.46
C GLU A 6 9.98 -35.71 14.71
N GLU A 7 8.89 -36.12 15.36
CA GLU A 7 7.57 -36.26 14.70
C GLU A 7 6.76 -34.95 14.70
N ASP A 8 6.98 -34.05 15.68
CA ASP A 8 6.28 -32.76 15.75
C ASP A 8 6.76 -31.72 14.72
N GLU A 9 7.98 -31.85 14.18
CA GLU A 9 8.50 -30.92 13.15
C GLU A 9 8.02 -31.24 11.72
N PHE A 10 7.47 -32.44 11.47
CA PHE A 10 7.03 -32.87 10.13
C PHE A 10 5.53 -32.71 9.87
N GLU A 11 4.69 -32.56 10.91
CA GLU A 11 3.25 -32.27 10.73
C GLU A 11 3.00 -30.81 10.33
N ASP A 12 3.82 -29.86 10.83
CA ASP A 12 3.66 -28.42 10.59
C ASP A 12 3.95 -27.99 9.13
N ALA A 13 4.87 -28.69 8.44
CA ALA A 13 5.22 -28.39 7.05
C ALA A 13 4.10 -28.75 6.04
N SER A 14 3.13 -29.56 6.46
CA SER A 14 1.99 -29.99 5.63
C SER A 14 0.77 -29.07 5.73
N GLU A 15 0.62 -28.32 6.82
CA GLU A 15 -0.64 -27.65 7.16
C GLU A 15 -0.89 -26.36 6.35
N TYR A 16 0.18 -25.76 5.81
CA TYR A 16 0.12 -24.46 5.12
C TYR A 16 0.74 -24.45 3.71
N ASP A 17 0.81 -25.59 3.02
CA ASP A 17 1.28 -25.68 1.61
C ASP A 17 0.55 -24.68 0.68
N TRP A 18 -0.73 -24.42 0.95
CA TRP A 18 -1.51 -23.44 0.20
C TRP A 18 -1.01 -21.99 0.40
N MET A 19 -0.46 -21.65 1.57
CA MET A 19 0.13 -20.34 1.82
C MET A 19 1.43 -20.19 1.03
N GLU A 20 2.30 -21.21 1.05
CA GLU A 20 3.55 -21.22 0.27
C GLU A 20 3.27 -21.12 -1.25
N LYS A 21 2.22 -21.81 -1.72
CA LYS A 21 1.71 -21.68 -3.09
C LYS A 21 1.29 -20.24 -3.43
N ILE A 22 0.64 -19.53 -2.51
CA ILE A 22 0.31 -18.11 -2.73
C ILE A 22 1.59 -17.26 -2.73
N GLN A 23 2.47 -17.45 -1.76
CA GLN A 23 3.70 -16.66 -1.65
C GLN A 23 4.59 -16.81 -2.89
N SER A 24 4.61 -17.98 -3.53
CA SER A 24 5.41 -18.28 -4.71
C SER A 24 4.80 -17.87 -6.06
N THR A 25 3.51 -17.52 -6.12
CA THR A 25 2.80 -17.26 -7.41
C THR A 25 2.64 -15.77 -7.76
N GLY A 26 3.21 -14.86 -6.96
CA GLY A 26 3.15 -13.42 -7.23
C GLY A 26 4.28 -12.95 -8.15
N ALA A 27 4.07 -11.82 -8.84
CA ALA A 27 5.06 -11.20 -9.71
C ALA A 27 6.38 -10.85 -9.00
N VAL A 28 6.28 -10.56 -7.69
CA VAL A 28 7.40 -10.21 -6.83
C VAL A 28 7.68 -11.40 -5.92
N PRO A 29 8.89 -11.99 -5.96
CA PRO A 29 9.23 -13.17 -5.18
C PRO A 29 9.28 -12.87 -3.67
N TYR A 30 8.83 -13.82 -2.86
CA TYR A 30 9.11 -13.86 -1.43
C TYR A 30 10.57 -14.24 -1.20
N LEU A 31 11.25 -13.53 -0.31
CA LEU A 31 12.68 -13.67 -0.02
C LEU A 31 12.93 -13.81 1.47
N GLU A 32 13.99 -14.54 1.82
CA GLU A 32 14.54 -14.55 3.16
C GLU A 32 15.23 -13.22 3.52
N LEU A 33 15.19 -12.85 4.80
CA LEU A 33 15.84 -11.63 5.30
C LEU A 33 17.32 -11.83 5.59
N ASP A 34 18.11 -12.11 4.57
CA ASP A 34 19.57 -12.23 4.69
C ASP A 34 20.34 -10.90 4.41
N GLY A 35 19.60 -9.83 4.11
CA GLY A 35 20.15 -8.51 3.80
C GLY A 35 20.68 -8.34 2.38
N SER A 36 20.57 -9.37 1.53
CA SER A 36 21.00 -9.35 0.13
C SER A 36 19.84 -9.29 -0.89
N GLY A 37 18.62 -9.55 -0.42
CA GLY A 37 17.39 -9.55 -1.24
C GLY A 37 17.17 -8.25 -2.03
N ARG A 38 16.81 -8.40 -3.31
CA ARG A 38 16.44 -7.32 -4.24
C ARG A 38 15.25 -7.76 -5.08
N ASN A 39 14.48 -6.80 -5.60
CA ASN A 39 13.31 -7.04 -6.44
C ASN A 39 12.34 -8.06 -5.81
N GLY A 40 12.13 -7.98 -4.49
CA GLY A 40 11.43 -9.00 -3.73
C GLY A 40 10.71 -8.43 -2.53
N TRP A 41 9.95 -9.27 -1.84
CA TRP A 41 9.30 -8.93 -0.58
C TRP A 41 9.60 -9.97 0.50
N ALA A 42 9.47 -9.58 1.76
CA ALA A 42 9.81 -10.41 2.92
C ALA A 42 9.04 -9.95 4.16
N THR A 43 9.11 -10.72 5.24
CA THR A 43 8.51 -10.35 6.53
C THR A 43 9.56 -9.71 7.45
N PRO A 44 9.49 -8.39 7.75
CA PRO A 44 10.45 -7.73 8.63
C PRO A 44 10.41 -8.27 10.05
N THR A 45 11.54 -8.21 10.75
CA THR A 45 11.62 -8.51 12.18
C THR A 45 10.82 -7.47 12.98
N SER A 46 10.15 -7.91 14.04
CA SER A 46 9.24 -7.06 14.81
C SER A 46 9.92 -5.97 15.63
N ASP A 47 11.19 -6.16 15.98
CA ASP A 47 12.05 -5.17 16.66
C ASP A 47 12.27 -3.88 15.85
N ARG A 48 11.92 -3.88 14.57
CA ARG A 48 11.94 -2.70 13.71
C ARG A 48 10.81 -1.72 14.00
N PHE A 49 9.81 -2.12 14.76
CA PHE A 49 8.63 -1.30 15.02
C PHE A 49 8.44 -1.08 16.52
N MET A 50 8.18 0.18 16.86
CA MET A 50 7.86 0.60 18.21
C MET A 50 6.37 0.95 18.27
N VAL A 51 5.66 0.35 19.22
CA VAL A 51 4.21 0.50 19.42
C VAL A 51 3.93 1.09 20.80
N ARG A 52 2.71 1.62 21.00
CA ARG A 52 2.31 2.15 22.32
C ARG A 52 2.35 1.03 23.37
N GLY A 53 3.10 1.23 24.44
CA GLY A 53 3.18 0.28 25.56
C GLY A 53 1.92 0.27 26.42
N PRO A 54 1.84 -0.64 27.42
CA PRO A 54 0.65 -0.84 28.24
C PRO A 54 0.17 0.44 28.96
N ASN A 55 1.11 1.31 29.37
CA ASN A 55 0.82 2.52 30.12
C ASN A 55 0.92 3.81 29.27
N TYR A 56 0.96 3.70 27.94
CA TYR A 56 1.29 4.80 27.03
C TYR A 56 0.45 6.07 27.25
N LEU A 57 -0.83 5.92 27.61
CA LEU A 57 -1.70 7.08 27.84
C LEU A 57 -1.20 7.96 28.99
N SER A 58 -0.46 7.38 29.95
CA SER A 58 0.13 8.06 31.10
C SER A 58 1.60 8.44 30.90
N ASP A 59 2.42 7.56 30.34
CA ASP A 59 3.88 7.71 30.31
C ASP A 59 4.46 7.99 28.91
N LYS A 60 3.64 7.88 27.86
CA LYS A 60 4.03 7.99 26.44
C LYS A 60 5.14 7.00 26.02
N ALA A 61 5.34 5.93 26.78
CA ALA A 61 6.40 4.97 26.53
C ALA A 61 6.03 3.97 25.43
N LYS A 62 6.85 3.90 24.37
CA LYS A 62 6.73 2.90 23.31
C LYS A 62 7.61 1.69 23.61
N ILE A 63 7.16 0.52 23.18
CA ILE A 63 7.87 -0.76 23.33
C ILE A 63 8.05 -1.44 21.96
N PRO A 64 8.98 -2.39 21.81
CA PRO A 64 9.04 -3.23 20.61
C PRO A 64 7.71 -3.95 20.36
N ALA A 65 7.33 -4.10 19.10
CA ALA A 65 5.99 -4.54 18.72
C ALA A 65 5.60 -5.98 19.12
N GLY A 66 6.57 -6.87 19.35
CA GLY A 66 6.29 -8.29 19.57
C GLY A 66 5.79 -8.99 18.30
N GLU A 67 5.12 -10.13 18.46
CA GLU A 67 4.61 -10.91 17.33
C GLU A 67 3.48 -10.18 16.58
N PHE A 68 3.39 -10.44 15.27
CA PHE A 68 2.31 -9.91 14.45
C PHE A 68 1.07 -10.79 14.59
N LEU A 69 -0.11 -10.17 14.59
CA LEU A 69 -1.38 -10.89 14.75
C LEU A 69 -1.75 -11.74 13.53
N LEU A 70 -1.31 -11.36 12.35
CA LEU A 70 -1.63 -11.99 11.07
C LEU A 70 -0.36 -12.51 10.40
N LYS A 71 -0.47 -13.67 9.74
CA LYS A 71 0.64 -14.23 8.96
C LYS A 71 0.71 -13.56 7.58
N PRO A 72 1.91 -13.30 7.04
CA PRO A 72 2.11 -12.80 5.68
C PRO A 72 1.56 -13.81 4.66
N LEU A 73 0.69 -13.37 3.76
CA LEU A 73 0.07 -14.24 2.76
C LEU A 73 0.62 -14.00 1.36
N GLY A 74 0.83 -12.76 0.96
CA GLY A 74 1.29 -12.44 -0.38
C GLY A 74 1.51 -10.96 -0.63
N PHE A 75 2.13 -10.65 -1.76
CA PHE A 75 2.33 -9.30 -2.24
C PHE A 75 2.16 -9.25 -3.75
N ASP A 76 1.28 -8.36 -4.20
CA ASP A 76 1.03 -8.12 -5.62
C ASP A 76 1.46 -6.70 -5.99
N TRP A 77 2.29 -6.61 -7.03
CA TRP A 77 2.69 -5.34 -7.66
C TRP A 77 2.03 -5.27 -9.01
N MET A 78 0.98 -4.44 -9.12
CA MET A 78 0.11 -4.39 -10.29
C MET A 78 0.01 -2.97 -10.86
N LYS A 79 -0.40 -2.88 -12.12
CA LYS A 79 -0.69 -1.62 -12.82
C LYS A 79 -1.91 -1.76 -13.73
N GLY A 80 -2.60 -0.65 -13.97
CA GLY A 80 -3.83 -0.66 -14.76
C GLY A 80 -4.18 0.68 -15.41
N PRO A 81 -5.04 0.67 -16.44
CA PRO A 81 -5.47 1.91 -17.09
C PRO A 81 -6.26 2.83 -16.14
N THR A 82 -6.81 2.27 -15.07
CA THR A 82 -7.50 2.97 -13.98
C THR A 82 -6.99 2.47 -12.63
N LYS A 83 -7.39 3.14 -11.55
CA LYS A 83 -7.16 2.65 -10.19
C LYS A 83 -7.71 1.23 -10.05
N ILE A 84 -6.91 0.34 -9.49
CA ILE A 84 -7.28 -1.04 -9.17
C ILE A 84 -7.90 -1.02 -7.78
N SER A 85 -9.07 -1.62 -7.63
CA SER A 85 -9.83 -1.65 -6.38
C SER A 85 -10.67 -2.93 -6.31
N GLU A 86 -11.04 -3.32 -5.09
CA GLU A 86 -11.89 -4.49 -4.82
C GLU A 86 -11.35 -5.79 -5.44
N VAL A 87 -10.03 -6.00 -5.38
CA VAL A 87 -9.39 -7.17 -6.02
C VAL A 87 -9.89 -8.49 -5.45
N LEU A 88 -10.30 -8.51 -4.18
CA LEU A 88 -10.85 -9.70 -3.54
C LEU A 88 -12.34 -9.93 -3.88
N ASN A 89 -13.04 -8.97 -4.50
CA ASN A 89 -14.35 -9.24 -5.11
C ASN A 89 -14.25 -9.98 -6.44
N ASN A 90 -13.07 -10.03 -7.06
CA ASN A 90 -12.86 -10.77 -8.30
C ASN A 90 -12.64 -12.26 -7.99
N PRO A 91 -13.57 -13.16 -8.37
CA PRO A 91 -13.41 -14.59 -8.10
C PRO A 91 -12.22 -15.22 -8.85
N ASN A 92 -11.72 -14.55 -9.89
CA ASN A 92 -10.55 -15.01 -10.63
C ASN A 92 -9.22 -14.54 -10.03
N HIS A 93 -9.24 -13.69 -9.00
CA HIS A 93 -8.05 -13.26 -8.29
C HIS A 93 -7.35 -14.47 -7.64
N ARG A 94 -6.01 -14.51 -7.68
CA ARG A 94 -5.24 -15.69 -7.23
C ARG A 94 -5.49 -16.05 -5.76
N ILE A 95 -5.64 -15.03 -4.92
CA ILE A 95 -6.01 -15.20 -3.50
C ILE A 95 -7.41 -15.82 -3.41
N ARG A 96 -8.39 -15.29 -4.14
CA ARG A 96 -9.77 -15.81 -4.13
C ARG A 96 -9.88 -17.24 -4.62
N LYS A 97 -9.18 -17.59 -5.70
CA LYS A 97 -9.15 -18.97 -6.21
C LYS A 97 -8.64 -19.92 -5.14
N THR A 98 -7.53 -19.58 -4.49
CA THR A 98 -6.94 -20.45 -3.45
C THR A 98 -7.84 -20.57 -2.23
N MET A 99 -8.45 -19.47 -1.77
CA MET A 99 -9.39 -19.51 -0.64
C MET A 99 -10.64 -20.35 -0.96
N ASN A 100 -11.16 -20.25 -2.19
CA ASN A 100 -12.28 -21.07 -2.63
C ASN A 100 -11.90 -22.56 -2.73
N GLU A 101 -10.70 -22.88 -3.27
CA GLU A 101 -10.16 -24.25 -3.30
C GLU A 101 -10.02 -24.82 -1.89
N LEU A 102 -9.50 -24.03 -0.94
CA LEU A 102 -9.34 -24.44 0.45
C LEU A 102 -10.71 -24.73 1.10
N ALA A 103 -11.67 -23.81 0.98
CA ALA A 103 -13.02 -24.01 1.53
C ALA A 103 -13.75 -25.24 0.94
N MET A 104 -13.40 -25.65 -0.29
CA MET A 104 -13.95 -26.87 -0.91
C MET A 104 -13.27 -28.15 -0.39
N ASN A 105 -11.99 -28.09 -0.05
CA ASN A 105 -11.20 -29.25 0.38
C ASN A 105 -11.24 -29.45 1.89
N ASP A 106 -11.34 -28.37 2.66
CA ASP A 106 -11.44 -28.35 4.12
C ASP A 106 -12.49 -27.31 4.56
N PRO A 107 -13.75 -27.73 4.77
CA PRO A 107 -14.83 -26.84 5.21
C PRO A 107 -14.67 -26.29 6.64
N ASP A 108 -13.80 -26.90 7.45
CA ASP A 108 -13.54 -26.46 8.82
C ASP A 108 -12.44 -25.39 8.86
N ALA A 109 -11.55 -25.35 7.86
CA ALA A 109 -10.63 -24.25 7.64
C ALA A 109 -11.38 -22.94 7.39
N LYS A 110 -11.19 -21.97 8.29
CA LYS A 110 -11.82 -20.63 8.20
C LYS A 110 -10.80 -19.49 8.21
N PRO A 111 -9.80 -19.51 7.31
CA PRO A 111 -8.87 -18.40 7.22
C PRO A 111 -9.60 -17.11 6.84
N PHE A 112 -9.14 -16.00 7.42
CA PHE A 112 -9.68 -14.68 7.14
C PHE A 112 -8.59 -13.76 6.57
N VAL A 113 -8.76 -13.31 5.33
CA VAL A 113 -7.76 -12.54 4.60
C VAL A 113 -7.89 -11.04 4.87
N TRP A 114 -6.76 -10.39 5.10
CA TRP A 114 -6.66 -8.93 5.13
C TRP A 114 -5.86 -8.47 3.92
N ALA A 115 -6.44 -7.62 3.08
CA ALA A 115 -5.76 -6.97 1.97
C ALA A 115 -5.63 -5.47 2.21
N PHE A 116 -4.41 -4.94 2.05
CA PHE A 116 -4.16 -3.50 2.03
C PHE A 116 -3.65 -3.13 0.64
N ASN A 117 -4.48 -2.42 -0.13
CA ASN A 117 -4.16 -1.97 -1.47
C ASN A 117 -3.72 -0.50 -1.44
N LEU A 118 -2.41 -0.26 -1.51
CA LEU A 118 -1.85 1.08 -1.65
C LEU A 118 -1.93 1.50 -3.11
N GLN A 119 -2.93 2.31 -3.44
CA GLN A 119 -3.16 2.80 -4.80
C GLN A 119 -2.25 3.99 -5.07
N LEU A 120 -1.28 3.83 -5.96
CA LEU A 120 -0.25 4.82 -6.28
C LEU A 120 -0.61 5.53 -7.58
N PRO A 121 -1.09 6.80 -7.53
CA PRO A 121 -1.42 7.54 -8.73
C PRO A 121 -0.15 7.82 -9.53
N ASN A 122 -0.09 7.23 -10.70
CA ASN A 122 0.92 7.47 -11.72
C ASN A 122 0.23 7.30 -13.08
N LYS A 123 0.93 7.56 -14.18
CA LYS A 123 0.43 7.39 -15.54
C LYS A 123 -0.21 6.02 -15.78
N ASP A 124 0.35 4.96 -15.20
CA ASP A 124 -0.12 3.58 -15.36
C ASP A 124 -0.87 3.04 -14.11
N ASN A 125 -1.26 3.89 -13.15
CA ASN A 125 -1.91 3.56 -11.87
C ASN A 125 -1.40 2.27 -11.21
N TYR A 126 -0.36 2.38 -10.39
CA TYR A 126 0.22 1.22 -9.72
C TYR A 126 -0.60 0.88 -8.46
N SER A 127 -0.54 -0.38 -8.05
CA SER A 127 -1.11 -0.87 -6.80
C SER A 127 -0.12 -1.84 -6.16
N ALA A 128 0.27 -1.51 -4.94
CA ALA A 128 0.99 -2.42 -4.06
C ALA A 128 -0.05 -3.04 -3.11
N ILE A 129 -0.37 -4.32 -3.33
CA ILE A 129 -1.40 -5.01 -2.58
C ILE A 129 -0.75 -6.03 -1.65
N ILE A 130 -0.91 -5.79 -0.36
CA ILE A 130 -0.31 -6.60 0.70
C ILE A 130 -1.41 -7.49 1.28
N TYR A 131 -1.18 -8.81 1.31
CA TYR A 131 -2.12 -9.77 1.88
C TYR A 131 -1.55 -10.37 3.16
N PHE A 132 -2.39 -10.43 4.19
CA PHE A 132 -2.16 -11.17 5.42
C PHE A 132 -3.32 -12.13 5.67
N VAL A 133 -3.13 -13.09 6.55
CA VAL A 133 -4.19 -14.05 6.93
C VAL A 133 -4.22 -14.28 8.44
N SER A 134 -5.43 -14.31 8.99
CA SER A 134 -5.71 -14.92 10.29
C SER A 134 -6.11 -16.36 10.06
N LEU A 135 -5.43 -17.29 10.70
CA LEU A 135 -5.78 -18.72 10.67
C LEU A 135 -6.73 -19.07 11.81
N GLU A 136 -6.58 -18.34 12.92
CA GLU A 136 -7.46 -18.44 14.07
C GLU A 136 -8.62 -17.45 13.97
N PRO A 137 -9.78 -17.77 14.58
CA PRO A 137 -10.88 -16.82 14.73
C PRO A 137 -10.44 -15.58 15.49
N VAL A 138 -10.94 -14.42 15.05
CA VAL A 138 -10.73 -13.16 15.78
C VAL A 138 -11.42 -13.23 17.14
N GLU A 139 -10.69 -12.89 18.20
CA GLU A 139 -11.25 -12.87 19.56
C GLU A 139 -12.42 -11.88 19.67
N ASP A 140 -13.57 -12.35 20.14
CA ASP A 140 -14.78 -11.55 20.31
C ASP A 140 -14.53 -10.35 21.25
N GLY A 141 -14.92 -9.16 20.81
CA GLY A 141 -14.76 -7.93 21.58
C GLY A 141 -13.36 -7.29 21.51
N SER A 142 -12.37 -7.98 20.95
CA SER A 142 -11.05 -7.41 20.67
C SER A 142 -11.14 -6.14 19.79
N LEU A 143 -10.09 -5.33 19.76
CA LEU A 143 -10.04 -4.16 18.87
C LEU A 143 -10.16 -4.57 17.39
N MET A 144 -9.59 -5.72 17.01
CA MET A 144 -9.71 -6.26 15.66
C MET A 144 -11.15 -6.67 15.33
N ASP A 145 -11.86 -7.35 16.24
CA ASP A 145 -13.27 -7.70 16.08
C ASP A 145 -14.16 -6.45 15.93
N ARG A 146 -13.98 -5.48 16.84
CA ARG A 146 -14.69 -4.20 16.77
C ARG A 146 -14.37 -3.42 15.50
N PHE A 147 -13.15 -3.51 14.98
CA PHE A 147 -12.78 -2.90 13.71
C PHE A 147 -13.51 -3.54 12.53
N LEU A 148 -13.54 -4.88 12.45
CA LEU A 148 -14.24 -5.61 11.38
C LEU A 148 -15.74 -5.29 11.37
N LYS A 149 -16.38 -5.30 12.55
CA LYS A 149 -17.81 -4.98 12.74
C LYS A 149 -18.13 -3.47 12.69
N GLY A 150 -17.11 -2.62 12.75
CA GLY A 150 -17.24 -1.17 12.86
C GLY A 150 -17.64 -0.47 11.55
N ASN A 151 -18.11 0.77 11.66
CA ASN A 151 -18.38 1.62 10.51
C ASN A 151 -17.09 2.31 10.00
N ASP A 152 -17.17 2.95 8.82
CA ASP A 152 -16.02 3.60 8.19
C ASP A 152 -15.42 4.72 9.05
N SER A 153 -16.22 5.45 9.83
CA SER A 153 -15.72 6.48 10.74
C SER A 153 -14.80 5.88 11.81
N PHE A 154 -15.25 4.80 12.44
CA PHE A 154 -14.46 4.05 13.39
C PHE A 154 -13.18 3.52 12.71
N LYS A 155 -13.31 2.81 11.59
CA LYS A 155 -12.16 2.25 10.87
C LYS A 155 -11.14 3.31 10.48
N ASN A 156 -11.60 4.45 9.96
CA ASN A 156 -10.74 5.58 9.61
C ASN A 156 -10.03 6.22 10.80
N SER A 157 -10.65 6.17 11.99
CA SER A 157 -10.04 6.69 13.21
C SER A 157 -8.97 5.77 13.80
N ARG A 158 -8.93 4.49 13.38
CA ARG A 158 -8.15 3.42 14.00
C ARG A 158 -7.03 2.88 13.13
N LEU A 159 -7.24 2.72 11.82
CA LEU A 159 -6.23 2.10 10.97
C LEU A 159 -4.98 2.98 10.87
N LYS A 160 -3.86 2.46 11.36
CA LYS A 160 -2.55 3.11 11.42
C LYS A 160 -1.56 2.39 10.50
N LEU A 161 -0.63 3.14 9.93
CA LEU A 161 0.50 2.66 9.15
C LEU A 161 1.79 3.20 9.76
N ILE A 162 2.80 2.33 9.87
CA ILE A 162 4.19 2.70 10.13
C ILE A 162 4.99 2.32 8.88
N ALA A 163 5.79 3.26 8.37
CA ALA A 163 6.68 3.04 7.24
C ALA A 163 8.12 3.41 7.62
N ASN A 164 9.01 2.43 7.68
CA ASN A 164 10.44 2.63 7.95
C ASN A 164 11.24 2.58 6.65
N MET A 165 12.06 3.61 6.40
CA MET A 165 12.95 3.67 5.25
C MET A 165 14.24 2.89 5.54
N ALA A 166 14.20 1.56 5.43
CA ALA A 166 15.37 0.69 5.65
C ALA A 166 16.53 1.05 4.70
N LYS A 167 16.24 1.25 3.41
CA LYS A 167 17.19 1.74 2.40
C LYS A 167 16.50 2.80 1.55
N ALA A 168 17.11 3.98 1.45
CA ALA A 168 16.58 5.06 0.64
C ALA A 168 17.66 6.09 0.32
N PRO A 169 17.64 6.69 -0.90
CA PRO A 169 18.40 7.89 -1.20
C PRO A 169 18.07 9.02 -0.22
N TRP A 170 19.06 9.86 0.07
CA TRP A 170 18.93 10.96 1.02
C TRP A 170 17.73 11.88 0.71
N ILE A 171 17.48 12.16 -0.57
CA ILE A 171 16.36 13.00 -1.01
C ILE A 171 14.99 12.41 -0.64
N VAL A 172 14.85 11.08 -0.68
CA VAL A 172 13.62 10.41 -0.27
C VAL A 172 13.50 10.44 1.25
N ARG A 173 14.60 10.22 1.99
CA ARG A 173 14.61 10.34 3.46
C ARG A 173 14.29 11.75 3.94
N THR A 174 14.72 12.78 3.22
CA THR A 174 14.39 14.17 3.54
C THR A 174 12.89 14.45 3.35
N ALA A 175 12.25 13.83 2.34
CA ALA A 175 10.83 14.04 2.07
C ALA A 175 9.90 13.22 2.97
N VAL A 176 10.27 11.98 3.29
CA VAL A 176 9.45 11.03 4.06
C VAL A 176 9.79 11.03 5.55
N GLY A 177 11.03 11.33 5.90
CA GLY A 177 11.64 10.99 7.18
C GLY A 177 12.32 9.62 7.17
N GLU A 178 12.96 9.25 8.28
CA GLU A 178 13.45 7.89 8.49
C GLU A 178 12.30 6.91 8.76
N GLN A 179 11.27 7.41 9.44
CA GLN A 179 10.04 6.71 9.75
C GLN A 179 8.88 7.68 9.52
N ALA A 180 7.82 7.19 8.87
CA ALA A 180 6.54 7.87 8.77
C ALA A 180 5.48 7.06 9.52
N ILE A 181 4.68 7.72 10.34
CA ILE A 181 3.54 7.13 11.04
C ILE A 181 2.31 7.93 10.66
N CYS A 182 1.23 7.27 10.27
CA CYS A 182 -0.02 7.96 10.00
C CYS A 182 -1.24 7.10 10.33
N ILE A 183 -2.33 7.76 10.74
CA ILE A 183 -3.64 7.13 10.76
C ILE A 183 -4.23 7.26 9.36
N LEU A 184 -4.23 6.15 8.62
CA LEU A 184 -4.51 6.11 7.18
C LEU A 184 -5.83 6.78 6.84
N GLY A 185 -6.92 6.42 7.53
CA GLY A 185 -8.24 6.97 7.22
C GLY A 185 -8.46 8.44 7.62
N ARG A 186 -7.53 9.04 8.38
CA ARG A 186 -7.51 10.50 8.61
C ARG A 186 -6.69 11.22 7.53
N ALA A 187 -5.61 10.60 7.07
CA ALA A 187 -4.70 11.18 6.10
C ALA A 187 -5.16 11.02 4.65
N LEU A 188 -5.90 9.94 4.36
CA LEU A 188 -6.24 9.48 3.02
C LEU A 188 -7.68 8.97 2.97
N LYS A 189 -8.28 8.98 1.78
CA LYS A 189 -9.53 8.27 1.51
C LYS A 189 -9.25 6.76 1.49
N CYS A 190 -9.89 6.05 2.41
CA CYS A 190 -9.88 4.59 2.46
C CYS A 190 -11.27 4.06 2.13
N LYS A 191 -11.34 3.03 1.28
CA LYS A 191 -12.57 2.26 1.04
C LYS A 191 -12.40 0.87 1.62
N TYR A 192 -13.37 0.47 2.44
CA TYR A 192 -13.39 -0.84 3.09
C TYR A 192 -14.36 -1.76 2.36
N VAL A 193 -13.87 -2.88 1.87
CA VAL A 193 -14.67 -3.94 1.27
C VAL A 193 -14.61 -5.14 2.18
N THR A 194 -15.74 -5.72 2.53
CA THR A 194 -15.80 -6.84 3.48
C THR A 194 -16.62 -7.97 2.88
N GLY A 195 -16.02 -9.15 2.82
CA GLY A 195 -16.68 -10.41 2.50
C GLY A 195 -16.84 -11.29 3.74
N SER A 196 -17.28 -12.53 3.55
CA SER A 196 -17.42 -13.51 4.63
C SER A 196 -16.09 -13.97 5.23
N ASP A 197 -15.02 -13.92 4.42
CA ASP A 197 -13.70 -14.50 4.66
C ASP A 197 -12.57 -13.49 4.36
N PHE A 198 -12.90 -12.21 4.16
CA PHE A 198 -11.89 -11.17 3.95
C PHE A 198 -12.35 -9.76 4.32
N ILE A 199 -11.35 -8.92 4.53
CA ILE A 199 -11.46 -7.46 4.43
C ILE A 199 -10.38 -6.93 3.48
N GLU A 200 -10.76 -6.00 2.62
CA GLU A 200 -9.85 -5.24 1.76
C GLU A 200 -9.96 -3.75 2.09
N VAL A 201 -8.81 -3.10 2.19
CA VAL A 201 -8.68 -1.67 2.39
C VAL A 201 -7.99 -1.06 1.18
N ASP A 202 -8.78 -0.41 0.34
CA ASP A 202 -8.30 0.40 -0.77
C ASP A 202 -7.87 1.78 -0.26
N VAL A 203 -6.57 2.06 -0.30
CA VAL A 203 -5.97 3.30 0.21
C VAL A 203 -5.60 4.20 -0.97
N ASP A 204 -6.40 5.26 -1.20
CA ASP A 204 -6.18 6.21 -2.29
C ASP A 204 -5.13 7.27 -1.89
N ILE A 205 -3.86 7.02 -2.18
CA ILE A 205 -2.77 7.97 -1.91
C ILE A 205 -3.00 9.30 -2.64
N GLY A 206 -3.64 9.26 -3.83
CA GLY A 206 -3.94 10.44 -4.63
C GLY A 206 -4.99 11.37 -4.03
N SER A 207 -5.66 10.93 -2.97
CA SER A 207 -6.63 11.76 -2.26
C SER A 207 -5.99 12.87 -1.42
N SER A 208 -4.69 12.81 -1.16
CA SER A 208 -3.92 13.84 -0.46
C SER A 208 -2.84 14.41 -1.38
N ILE A 209 -2.84 15.74 -1.56
CA ILE A 209 -1.83 16.44 -2.37
C ILE A 209 -0.42 16.16 -1.84
N VAL A 210 -0.25 16.16 -0.52
CA VAL A 210 1.05 15.95 0.14
C VAL A 210 1.50 14.51 -0.03
N ALA A 211 0.65 13.53 0.29
CA ALA A 211 1.00 12.12 0.16
C ALA A 211 1.30 11.75 -1.30
N ASN A 212 0.51 12.27 -2.25
CA ASN A 212 0.74 12.08 -3.67
C ASN A 212 2.09 12.65 -4.12
N ALA A 213 2.48 13.84 -3.66
CA ALA A 213 3.78 14.43 -3.99
C ALA A 213 4.95 13.60 -3.44
N ILE A 214 4.84 13.13 -2.18
CA ILE A 214 5.85 12.28 -1.53
C ILE A 214 5.98 10.95 -2.28
N VAL A 215 4.87 10.28 -2.58
CA VAL A 215 4.87 9.01 -3.31
C VAL A 215 5.39 9.19 -4.73
N HIS A 216 5.06 10.27 -5.42
CA HIS A 216 5.60 10.53 -6.75
C HIS A 216 7.13 10.68 -6.74
N LEU A 217 7.68 11.38 -5.74
CA LEU A 217 9.12 11.45 -5.52
C LEU A 217 9.71 10.06 -5.22
N ALA A 218 9.15 9.34 -4.26
CA ALA A 218 9.64 8.02 -3.86
C ALA A 218 9.58 7.00 -5.00
N PHE A 219 8.53 7.06 -5.83
CA PHE A 219 8.35 6.20 -7.00
C PHE A 219 9.50 6.36 -8.00
N GLY A 220 10.04 7.58 -8.17
CA GLY A 220 11.22 7.82 -9.01
C GLY A 220 12.49 7.09 -8.54
N TYR A 221 12.51 6.62 -7.29
CA TYR A 221 13.62 5.90 -6.70
C TYR A 221 13.27 4.46 -6.31
N VAL A 222 12.08 3.95 -6.66
CA VAL A 222 11.54 2.68 -6.13
C VAL A 222 12.47 1.47 -6.36
N THR A 223 13.25 1.48 -7.44
CA THR A 223 14.28 0.47 -7.76
C THR A 223 15.51 0.47 -6.85
N CYS A 224 15.60 1.42 -5.91
CA CYS A 224 16.65 1.47 -4.89
C CYS A 224 16.09 1.72 -3.47
N LEU A 225 14.76 1.62 -3.30
CA LEU A 225 14.09 1.73 -2.01
C LEU A 225 13.91 0.36 -1.36
N THR A 226 14.16 0.29 -0.06
CA THR A 226 13.69 -0.78 0.80
C THR A 226 12.88 -0.15 1.91
N VAL A 227 11.63 -0.57 2.02
CA VAL A 227 10.66 -0.01 2.96
C VAL A 227 10.05 -1.14 3.76
N ASP A 228 10.02 -0.98 5.08
CA ASP A 228 9.24 -1.82 5.97
C ASP A 228 7.92 -1.12 6.27
N LEU A 229 6.81 -1.75 5.94
CA LEU A 229 5.46 -1.29 6.27
C LEU A 229 4.87 -2.17 7.35
N ALA A 230 4.23 -1.57 8.35
CA ALA A 230 3.42 -2.27 9.34
C ALA A 230 2.04 -1.64 9.45
N PHE A 231 1.01 -2.48 9.37
CA PHE A 231 -0.38 -2.09 9.56
C PHE A 231 -0.80 -2.46 10.97
N LEU A 232 -1.49 -1.55 11.66
CA LEU A 232 -1.95 -1.76 13.03
C LEU A 232 -3.20 -0.94 13.33
N LEU A 233 -3.87 -1.27 14.42
CA LEU A 233 -5.01 -0.51 14.92
C LEU A 233 -4.55 0.36 16.09
N GLU A 234 -4.86 1.65 16.03
CA GLU A 234 -4.51 2.59 17.09
C GLU A 234 -5.33 2.33 18.35
N GLY A 235 -4.64 2.00 19.44
CA GLY A 235 -5.20 1.93 20.79
C GLY A 235 -5.46 3.34 21.34
N GLN A 236 -6.68 3.59 21.81
CA GLN A 236 -7.16 4.88 22.31
C GLN A 236 -7.72 4.80 23.74
N SER A 237 -7.80 3.61 24.34
CA SER A 237 -8.10 3.39 25.76
C SER A 237 -7.10 2.44 26.40
N GLU A 238 -7.08 2.36 27.73
CA GLU A 238 -6.14 1.51 28.47
C GLU A 238 -6.33 0.02 28.14
N GLU A 239 -7.58 -0.42 27.89
CA GLU A 239 -7.91 -1.80 27.55
C GLU A 239 -7.48 -2.19 26.13
N GLU A 240 -7.09 -1.21 25.31
CA GLU A 240 -6.60 -1.40 23.95
C GLU A 240 -5.07 -1.39 23.87
N LEU A 241 -4.38 -1.34 25.03
CA LEU A 241 -2.94 -1.31 25.14
C LEU A 241 -2.38 -2.59 25.79
N PRO A 242 -1.16 -3.03 25.42
CA PRO A 242 -0.30 -2.45 24.39
C PRO A 242 -0.88 -2.62 22.98
N GLU A 243 -0.50 -1.72 22.08
CA GLU A 243 -0.82 -1.89 20.65
C GLU A 243 -0.09 -3.12 20.10
N GLN A 244 -0.73 -3.82 19.15
CA GLN A 244 -0.12 -4.93 18.41
C GLN A 244 -0.19 -4.67 16.91
N ILE A 245 0.82 -5.09 16.17
CA ILE A 245 0.84 -4.99 14.71
C ILE A 245 -0.04 -6.08 14.12
N LEU A 246 -0.93 -5.71 13.20
CA LEU A 246 -1.72 -6.67 12.43
C LEU A 246 -0.80 -7.50 11.55
N GLY A 247 0.01 -6.84 10.71
CA GLY A 247 0.96 -7.50 9.85
C GLY A 247 1.98 -6.50 9.31
N ALA A 248 3.15 -7.00 8.94
CA ALA A 248 4.20 -6.18 8.36
C ALA A 248 4.82 -6.85 7.14
N ILE A 249 5.31 -6.02 6.23
CA ILE A 249 5.97 -6.43 4.99
C ILE A 249 7.16 -5.52 4.70
N ARG A 250 8.21 -6.11 4.15
CA ARG A 250 9.30 -5.42 3.49
C ARG A 250 9.13 -5.62 2.00
N PHE A 251 9.21 -4.56 1.21
CA PHE A 251 9.53 -4.69 -0.20
C PHE A 251 10.89 -4.04 -0.50
N MET A 252 11.59 -4.61 -1.49
CA MET A 252 12.96 -4.27 -1.83
C MET A 252 13.07 -3.99 -3.33
N GLU A 253 13.51 -2.78 -3.67
CA GLU A 253 13.95 -2.40 -5.00
C GLU A 253 12.92 -2.74 -6.09
N LEU A 254 11.63 -2.46 -5.88
CA LEU A 254 10.59 -2.87 -6.83
C LEU A 254 10.88 -2.28 -8.22
N ASP A 255 10.75 -3.10 -9.25
CA ASP A 255 10.86 -2.68 -10.64
C ASP A 255 9.46 -2.33 -11.19
N PRO A 256 9.17 -1.08 -11.59
CA PRO A 256 7.91 -0.73 -12.25
C PRO A 256 7.62 -1.57 -13.51
N ALA A 257 8.65 -2.07 -14.19
CA ALA A 257 8.47 -2.93 -15.35
C ALA A 257 7.94 -4.33 -14.98
N SER A 258 8.23 -4.81 -13.77
CA SER A 258 7.74 -6.10 -13.25
C SER A 258 6.27 -6.08 -12.83
N ALA A 259 5.64 -4.90 -12.75
CA ALA A 259 4.24 -4.79 -12.36
C ALA A 259 3.33 -5.54 -13.34
N GLU A 260 2.52 -6.45 -12.81
CA GLU A 260 1.53 -7.19 -13.58
C GLU A 260 0.42 -6.27 -14.07
N VAL A 261 -0.05 -6.50 -15.29
CA VAL A 261 -1.19 -5.76 -15.83
C VAL A 261 -2.45 -6.35 -15.22
N TYR A 262 -3.15 -5.56 -14.42
CA TYR A 262 -4.41 -5.98 -13.84
C TYR A 262 -5.47 -6.11 -14.93
N GLN A 263 -6.00 -7.33 -15.09
CA GLN A 263 -7.13 -7.59 -15.96
C GLN A 263 -8.39 -7.25 -15.19
N MET A 264 -9.02 -6.13 -15.53
CA MET A 264 -10.32 -5.80 -14.98
C MET A 264 -11.32 -6.91 -15.34
N PRO A 265 -12.17 -7.36 -14.41
CA PRO A 265 -13.32 -8.17 -14.76
C PRO A 265 -14.08 -7.46 -15.87
N LEU A 266 -14.31 -8.14 -17.01
CA LEU A 266 -15.27 -7.62 -17.97
C LEU A 266 -16.60 -7.58 -17.24
N ASP A 267 -17.21 -6.40 -17.13
CA ASP A 267 -18.60 -6.30 -16.67
C ASP A 267 -19.42 -7.25 -17.56
N GLU A 268 -19.93 -8.35 -17.00
CA GLU A 268 -21.00 -9.11 -17.63
C GLU A 268 -22.30 -8.28 -17.51
N ASP A 269 -22.32 -7.10 -18.13
CA ASP A 269 -23.53 -6.29 -18.21
C ASP A 269 -24.32 -6.73 -19.45
N PHE A 270 -25.40 -7.44 -19.15
CA PHE A 270 -26.67 -7.53 -19.87
C PHE A 270 -26.60 -7.43 -21.40
N GLY A 271 -26.95 -8.55 -22.04
CA GLY A 271 -27.37 -8.58 -23.43
C GLY A 271 -28.43 -7.51 -23.72
N LYS A 272 -27.97 -6.39 -24.31
CA LYS A 272 -28.67 -5.55 -25.29
C LYS A 272 -27.65 -4.67 -25.99
N ALA A 273 -27.27 -5.16 -27.17
CA ALA A 273 -26.35 -4.55 -28.12
C ALA A 273 -26.50 -3.04 -28.29
N ARG A 274 -25.35 -2.34 -28.38
CA ARG A 274 -25.12 -1.34 -29.44
C ARG A 274 -23.68 -1.48 -29.92
N ASN A 275 -23.53 -1.89 -31.18
CA ASN A 275 -22.29 -1.86 -31.95
C ASN A 275 -21.58 -0.51 -31.77
N LEU A 276 -20.35 -0.52 -31.25
CA LEU A 276 -19.38 0.52 -31.57
C LEU A 276 -18.03 -0.12 -31.91
N GLY A 277 -17.59 0.19 -33.13
CA GLY A 277 -16.54 -0.51 -33.86
C GLY A 277 -15.19 -0.58 -33.18
N THR A 278 -14.59 -1.76 -33.33
CA THR A 278 -13.18 -2.06 -33.29
C THR A 278 -12.32 -0.94 -33.89
N ARG A 279 -11.50 -0.27 -33.08
CA ARG A 279 -10.35 0.51 -33.57
C ARG A 279 -9.08 -0.09 -33.00
N MET A 280 -8.50 -1.00 -33.78
CA MET A 280 -7.15 -1.50 -33.57
C MET A 280 -6.15 -0.35 -33.67
N TRP A 281 -5.34 -0.17 -32.64
CA TRP A 281 -4.13 0.64 -32.69
C TRP A 281 -3.04 -0.19 -33.35
N ASN A 282 -2.43 0.32 -34.42
CA ASN A 282 -1.21 -0.21 -35.00
C ASN A 282 -0.15 0.91 -34.99
N PRO A 283 1.08 0.68 -34.49
CA PRO A 283 2.13 1.69 -34.48
C PRO A 283 2.92 1.67 -35.79
N PHE A 284 3.44 2.85 -36.19
CA PHE A 284 4.28 3.15 -37.36
C PHE A 284 3.57 3.39 -38.71
N GLY A 285 3.78 4.58 -39.29
CA GLY A 285 3.45 4.89 -40.68
C GLY A 285 3.47 6.38 -40.99
N ILE A 286 4.58 6.86 -41.56
CA ILE A 286 4.84 8.23 -42.00
C ILE A 286 4.29 8.46 -43.43
N SER A 287 3.89 9.72 -43.71
CA SER A 287 3.98 10.45 -44.98
C SER A 287 2.76 10.65 -45.91
N GLN A 288 2.54 11.96 -46.13
CA GLN A 288 2.46 12.67 -47.42
C GLN A 288 1.09 12.99 -48.04
N LEU A 289 0.72 14.28 -47.90
CA LEU A 289 0.20 15.24 -48.90
C LEU A 289 -0.84 14.80 -49.93
N MET A 290 -1.91 15.61 -50.04
CA MET A 290 -2.14 16.43 -51.24
C MET A 290 -2.99 17.68 -50.92
N HIS A 291 -2.57 18.79 -51.55
CA HIS A 291 -3.20 20.12 -51.63
C HIS A 291 -4.58 20.11 -52.29
N GLN A 292 -5.47 21.04 -51.91
CA GLN A 292 -5.93 22.07 -52.87
C GLN A 292 -6.58 23.30 -52.20
N ASN A 293 -6.24 24.45 -52.78
CA ASN A 293 -6.50 25.84 -52.40
C ASN A 293 -7.96 26.31 -52.54
N ASN A 294 -8.32 27.33 -51.76
CA ASN A 294 -8.63 28.72 -52.19
C ASN A 294 -9.22 29.46 -50.96
N SER A 295 -8.52 30.43 -50.37
CA SER A 295 -8.45 31.86 -50.74
C SER A 295 -9.80 32.58 -50.74
N ASP A 296 -9.97 33.51 -49.79
CA ASP A 296 -10.23 34.96 -50.01
C ASP A 296 -10.19 35.62 -48.61
N GLU A 297 -9.15 36.43 -48.34
CA GLU A 297 -9.18 37.92 -48.28
C GLU A 297 -10.04 38.47 -47.13
N SER A 298 -9.72 39.55 -46.42
CA SER A 298 -8.53 40.36 -46.13
C SER A 298 -9.04 41.38 -45.08
N GLY A 299 -8.20 41.86 -44.17
CA GLY A 299 -8.65 42.80 -43.13
C GLY A 299 -7.57 43.19 -42.14
N SER A 300 -6.70 44.08 -42.58
CA SER A 300 -5.59 44.72 -41.86
C SER A 300 -5.96 45.41 -40.55
N GLY A 301 -5.04 45.40 -39.58
CA GLY A 301 -5.07 46.27 -38.41
C GLY A 301 -3.80 46.18 -37.57
N SER A 302 -2.84 47.03 -37.88
CA SER A 302 -1.53 47.24 -37.24
C SER A 302 -1.59 47.61 -35.74
N GLY A 303 -0.59 47.18 -34.97
CA GLY A 303 -0.31 47.71 -33.63
C GLY A 303 1.02 47.21 -33.06
N SER A 304 2.01 48.11 -33.01
CA SER A 304 3.44 47.88 -32.76
C SER A 304 3.81 47.69 -31.28
N SER A 305 4.82 46.82 -31.05
CA SER A 305 5.95 46.92 -30.10
C SER A 305 5.71 47.27 -28.62
N ARG A 306 6.27 46.46 -27.71
CA ARG A 306 7.42 46.83 -26.84
C ARG A 306 7.81 45.69 -25.89
N VAL A 307 9.10 45.38 -25.89
CA VAL A 307 9.84 44.69 -24.82
C VAL A 307 10.48 45.78 -23.94
N PRO A 308 10.56 45.58 -22.61
CA PRO A 308 11.86 45.55 -21.92
C PRO A 308 11.93 44.40 -20.90
N SER A 309 12.91 43.50 -21.01
CA SER A 309 14.18 43.44 -20.25
C SER A 309 14.07 43.32 -18.72
N SER A 310 14.49 42.14 -18.23
CA SER A 310 15.30 41.85 -17.03
C SER A 310 14.96 42.53 -15.69
N GLY A 311 14.52 41.71 -14.74
CA GLY A 311 14.66 41.95 -13.31
C GLY A 311 15.09 40.65 -12.61
N ASN A 312 16.25 40.70 -11.94
CA ASN A 312 16.69 39.70 -10.98
C ASN A 312 15.66 39.60 -9.83
N GLY A 313 15.38 38.37 -9.40
CA GLY A 313 14.63 38.09 -8.17
C GLY A 313 15.02 36.71 -7.67
N SER A 314 15.76 36.71 -6.57
CA SER A 314 16.13 35.54 -5.78
C SER A 314 14.93 34.91 -5.08
N ASP A 315 15.14 33.70 -4.58
CA ASP A 315 14.41 33.06 -3.47
C ASP A 315 13.00 32.52 -3.75
N LEU A 316 12.94 31.27 -4.23
CA LEU A 316 11.82 30.36 -3.99
C LEU A 316 12.22 29.38 -2.87
N GLN A 317 12.19 29.86 -1.63
CA GLN A 317 12.02 28.98 -0.46
C GLN A 317 10.58 28.50 -0.46
N ILE A 318 10.37 27.23 -0.82
CA ILE A 318 9.09 26.56 -0.56
C ILE A 318 9.05 26.25 0.93
N VAL A 319 8.29 27.05 1.67
CA VAL A 319 7.91 26.79 3.06
C VAL A 319 6.98 25.59 3.06
N ALA A 320 7.55 24.40 3.19
CA ALA A 320 6.83 23.18 3.55
C ALA A 320 7.00 22.98 5.05
N ASN A 321 6.14 23.60 5.84
CA ASN A 321 5.92 23.29 7.26
C ASN A 321 4.61 23.97 7.66
N GLY A 322 3.52 23.21 7.64
CA GLY A 322 2.20 23.73 7.99
C GLY A 322 1.12 22.78 7.52
N SER A 323 0.99 21.65 8.22
CA SER A 323 -0.29 20.93 8.49
C SER A 323 -0.08 19.45 8.87
N LEU A 324 1.16 18.95 8.95
CA LEU A 324 1.44 17.58 9.40
C LEU A 324 2.34 17.47 10.64
N ASP A 325 2.86 18.59 11.16
CA ASP A 325 3.96 18.56 12.14
C ASP A 325 3.63 19.08 13.55
N GLU A 326 2.46 19.65 13.84
CA GLU A 326 2.21 20.22 15.18
C GLU A 326 1.85 19.18 16.24
N ALA A 327 1.32 18.01 15.86
CA ALA A 327 1.02 16.95 16.83
C ALA A 327 2.24 16.07 17.16
N ASP A 328 3.19 15.91 16.23
CA ASP A 328 4.33 14.99 16.38
C ASP A 328 5.66 15.69 16.71
N ARG A 329 5.79 17.02 16.49
CA ARG A 329 6.94 17.78 17.01
C ARG A 329 6.90 17.94 18.52
N GLU A 330 5.71 18.01 19.14
CA GLU A 330 5.61 18.00 20.61
C GLU A 330 5.98 16.63 21.19
N GLU A 331 5.78 15.52 20.46
CA GLU A 331 6.10 14.16 20.95
C GLU A 331 7.58 13.77 20.80
N SER A 332 8.34 14.42 19.92
CA SER A 332 9.76 14.12 19.69
C SER A 332 10.72 14.99 20.52
N ASP A 333 10.38 16.25 20.80
CA ASP A 333 11.25 17.17 21.54
C ASP A 333 11.25 16.98 23.07
N GLU A 334 10.22 16.34 23.66
CA GLU A 334 10.22 16.02 25.11
C GLU A 334 11.11 14.82 25.47
N SER A 335 11.36 13.90 24.53
CA SER A 335 12.22 12.73 24.75
C SER A 335 13.71 13.10 24.94
N ASN A 336 14.13 14.26 24.41
CA ASN A 336 15.53 14.71 24.43
C ASN A 336 15.88 15.68 25.57
N LYS A 337 14.91 16.03 26.44
CA LYS A 337 15.15 16.91 27.61
C LYS A 337 15.33 16.18 28.94
N SER A 338 15.13 14.86 29.00
CA SER A 338 15.28 14.08 30.24
C SER A 338 16.62 13.32 30.37
N VAL A 339 17.61 13.60 29.52
CA VAL A 339 18.99 13.13 29.70
C VAL A 339 19.96 14.30 29.63
N LYS A 340 20.03 15.08 30.70
CA LYS A 340 21.24 15.81 31.11
C LYS A 340 21.17 16.29 32.55
#